data_AF-A0A820NIF7-F1
#
_entry.id   AF-A0A820NIF7-F1
#
_cell.length_a   1.000
_cell.length_b   1.000
_cell.length_c   1.000
_cell.angle_alpha   90.00
_cell.angle_beta   90.00
_cell.angle_gamma   90.00
#
_symmetry.space_group_name_H-M   'P 1'
#
loop_
_entity.id
_entity.type
_entity.pdbx_description
1 polymer ?
#
loop_
_entity_poly.entity_id
_entity_poly.type
_entity_poly.pdbx_seq_one_letter_code
_entity_poly.pdbx_strand_id
1 'polypeptide(L)'
;MNYNLIEKDLLDCVCKFLEPFEEVIVNLSEEQRPTLHKVIPLRQTLINSCVVEANDLANDSNGIIQLKVFLVRRLNNAWPISDEHRLATILHPKFKKFECSPDEKGKSINVLKSQFQKHQTIISPSCTNSLVSNRGGTLTLFCFNKVK
;
A
#
# COMPACT_ATOMS: atom_id res chain seq x y z
N MET A 1 41.32 25.34 -2.02
CA MET A 1 40.20 24.58 -1.41
C MET A 1 40.26 23.17 -1.96
N ASN A 2 40.42 22.17 -1.09
CA ASN A 2 40.60 20.77 -1.48
C ASN A 2 39.22 20.12 -1.58
N TYR A 3 38.71 19.90 -2.79
CA TYR A 3 37.40 19.31 -3.05
C TYR A 3 37.44 17.77 -3.25
N ASN A 4 38.57 17.11 -2.96
CA ASN A 4 38.85 15.76 -3.49
C ASN A 4 39.06 14.64 -2.44
N LEU A 5 38.57 14.78 -1.22
CA LEU A 5 38.43 13.62 -0.34
C LEU A 5 36.98 13.50 0.11
N ILE A 6 36.18 12.83 -0.72
CA ILE A 6 35.03 12.12 -0.17
C ILE A 6 35.63 11.06 0.75
N GLU A 7 35.41 11.21 2.05
CA GLU A 7 35.81 10.20 3.04
C GLU A 7 35.14 8.88 2.64
N LYS A 8 35.97 7.88 2.30
CA LYS A 8 35.51 6.57 1.84
C LYS A 8 34.51 5.95 2.83
N ASP A 9 34.72 6.18 4.12
CA ASP A 9 33.86 5.68 5.19
C ASP A 9 32.49 6.35 5.17
N LEU A 10 32.42 7.66 4.91
CA LEU A 10 31.15 8.36 4.73
C LEU A 10 30.40 7.85 3.50
N LEU A 11 31.10 7.62 2.38
CA LEU A 11 30.49 7.07 1.18
C LEU A 11 29.92 5.66 1.42
N ASP A 12 30.66 4.80 2.11
CA ASP A 12 30.21 3.45 2.47
C ASP A 12 28.99 3.49 3.40
N CYS A 13 28.98 4.41 4.37
CA CYS A 13 27.81 4.66 5.23
C CYS A 13 26.58 5.11 4.44
N VAL A 14 26.75 6.02 3.47
CA VAL A 14 25.64 6.46 2.60
C VAL A 14 25.13 5.30 1.74
N CYS A 15 26.03 4.52 1.13
CA CYS A 15 25.65 3.37 0.31
C CYS A 15 24.83 2.36 1.12
N LYS A 16 25.31 1.97 2.31
CA LYS A 16 24.61 1.05 3.22
C LYS A 16 23.25 1.60 3.66
N PHE A 17 23.20 2.89 3.99
CA PHE A 17 21.95 3.54 4.36
C PHE A 17 20.90 3.55 3.24
N LEU A 18 21.32 3.55 1.97
CA LEU A 18 20.42 3.54 0.82
C LEU A 18 19.97 2.13 0.39
N GLU A 19 20.57 1.05 0.88
CA GLU A 19 20.18 -0.33 0.54
C GLU A 19 18.68 -0.63 0.74
N PRO A 20 18.02 -0.20 1.84
CA PRO A 20 16.58 -0.42 2.02
C PRO A 20 15.73 0.24 0.93
N PHE A 21 16.20 1.34 0.33
CA PHE A 21 15.48 2.01 -0.75
C PHE A 21 15.52 1.20 -2.05
N GLU A 22 16.67 0.59 -2.36
CA GLU A 22 16.80 -0.32 -3.50
C GLU A 22 15.86 -1.52 -3.34
N GLU A 23 15.81 -2.12 -2.15
CA GLU A 23 14.91 -3.24 -1.87
C GLU A 23 13.44 -2.86 -2.11
N VAL A 24 13.03 -1.65 -1.68
CA VAL A 24 11.66 -1.17 -1.90
C VAL A 24 11.36 -0.94 -3.38
N ILE A 25 12.30 -0.37 -4.14
CA ILE A 25 12.15 -0.16 -5.59
C ILE A 25 11.94 -1.50 -6.29
N VAL A 26 12.78 -2.50 -6.00
CA VAL A 26 12.67 -3.84 -6.57
C VAL A 26 11.32 -4.48 -6.21
N ASN A 27 10.90 -4.39 -4.95
CA ASN A 27 9.65 -4.99 -4.47
C ASN A 27 8.39 -4.38 -5.10
N LEU A 28 8.43 -3.09 -5.45
CA LEU A 28 7.31 -2.37 -6.06
C LEU A 28 7.27 -2.49 -7.58
N SER A 29 8.42 -2.74 -8.21
CA SER A 29 8.58 -2.90 -9.66
C SER A 29 8.31 -4.34 -10.14
N GLU A 30 7.87 -5.25 -9.27
CA GLU A 30 7.57 -6.64 -9.60
C GLU A 30 6.37 -6.73 -10.57
N GLU A 31 6.63 -6.84 -11.88
CA GLU A 31 5.60 -6.82 -12.93
C GLU A 31 4.60 -7.98 -12.86
N GLN A 32 5.01 -9.12 -12.30
CA GLN A 32 4.21 -10.35 -12.33
C GLN A 32 3.19 -10.45 -11.19
N ARG A 33 3.19 -9.52 -10.22
CA ARG A 33 2.31 -9.58 -9.05
C ARG A 33 1.74 -8.21 -8.67
N PRO A 34 0.50 -8.14 -8.16
CA PRO A 34 -0.03 -6.87 -7.67
C PRO A 34 0.82 -6.34 -6.50
N THR A 35 1.48 -5.19 -6.65
CA THR A 35 2.34 -4.61 -5.61
C THR A 35 1.64 -3.54 -4.78
N LEU A 36 0.43 -3.12 -5.17
CA LEU A 36 -0.29 -1.99 -4.56
C LEU A 36 -0.48 -2.13 -3.04
N HIS A 37 -0.77 -3.35 -2.58
CA HIS A 37 -0.93 -3.69 -1.17
C HIS A 37 0.38 -3.57 -0.35
N LYS A 38 1.55 -3.58 -1.00
CA LYS A 38 2.87 -3.45 -0.38
C LYS A 38 3.30 -1.99 -0.16
N VAL A 39 2.69 -1.04 -0.86
CA VAL A 39 3.12 0.38 -0.85
C VAL A 39 3.15 0.98 0.56
N ILE A 40 2.08 0.80 1.34
CA ILE A 40 2.01 1.34 2.71
C ILE A 40 3.05 0.68 3.63
N PRO A 41 3.12 -0.67 3.73
CA PRO A 41 4.15 -1.34 4.52
C PRO A 41 5.58 -0.92 4.15
N LEU A 42 5.91 -0.89 2.86
CA LEU A 42 7.27 -0.56 2.40
C LEU A 42 7.61 0.90 2.64
N ARG A 43 6.66 1.83 2.46
CA ARG A 43 6.86 3.24 2.83
C ARG A 43 7.12 3.37 4.33
N GLN A 44 6.39 2.63 5.17
CA GLN A 44 6.63 2.63 6.61
C GLN A 44 8.01 2.08 6.96
N THR A 45 8.47 1.03 6.28
CA THR A 45 9.84 0.52 6.42
C THR A 45 10.87 1.60 6.17
N LEU A 46 10.76 2.35 5.07
CA LEU A 46 11.70 3.44 4.76
C LEU A 46 11.68 4.56 5.80
N ILE A 47 10.48 4.93 6.27
CA ILE A 47 10.35 5.93 7.34
C ILE A 47 11.04 5.44 8.61
N ASN A 48 10.84 4.17 8.99
CA ASN A 48 11.46 3.57 10.16
C ASN A 48 13.00 3.53 10.02
N SER A 49 13.53 3.21 8.84
CA SER A 49 14.98 3.25 8.55
C SER A 49 15.59 4.66 8.64
N CYS A 50 14.76 5.70 8.59
CA CYS A 50 15.20 7.09 8.72
C CYS A 50 14.93 7.69 10.11
N VAL A 51 14.39 6.91 11.06
CA VAL A 51 14.25 7.37 12.44
C VAL A 51 15.64 7.56 13.02
N VAL A 52 15.89 8.73 13.59
CA VAL A 52 17.16 9.03 14.26
C VAL A 52 17.04 8.55 15.70
N GLU A 53 17.74 7.48 16.05
CA GLU A 53 17.75 6.96 17.41
C GLU A 53 18.83 7.64 18.27
N ALA A 54 18.73 7.50 19.60
CA ALA A 54 19.70 8.08 20.52
C ALA A 54 21.13 7.56 20.28
N ASN A 55 21.27 6.31 19.81
CA ASN A 55 22.54 5.71 19.46
C ASN A 55 23.12 6.29 18.16
N ASP A 56 22.28 6.72 17.22
CA ASP A 56 22.70 7.33 15.97
C ASP A 56 23.31 8.70 16.21
N LEU A 57 22.80 9.47 17.18
CA LEU A 57 23.36 10.78 17.54
C LEU A 57 24.82 10.71 18.02
N ALA A 58 25.24 9.56 18.55
CA ALA A 58 26.60 9.34 19.04
C ALA A 58 27.55 8.77 17.96
N ASN A 59 27.01 8.08 16.95
CA ASN A 59 27.79 7.26 16.00
C ASN A 59 27.69 7.73 14.54
N ASP A 60 26.58 8.37 14.14
CA ASP A 60 26.38 8.83 12.78
C ASP A 60 27.03 10.20 12.57
N SER A 61 27.53 10.41 11.35
CA SER A 61 27.92 11.75 10.94
C SER A 61 26.71 12.67 10.87
N ASN A 62 26.91 13.96 11.16
CA ASN A 62 25.88 14.99 11.01
C ASN A 62 25.24 14.99 9.61
N GLY A 63 26.00 14.61 8.56
CA GLY A 63 25.48 14.48 7.20
C GLY A 63 24.43 13.38 7.05
N ILE A 64 24.63 12.21 7.67
CA ILE A 64 23.65 11.10 7.65
C ILE A 64 22.38 11.48 8.41
N ILE A 65 22.52 12.13 9.56
CA ILE A 65 21.35 12.61 10.34
C ILE A 65 20.52 13.59 9.51
N GLN A 66 21.17 14.56 8.85
CA GLN A 66 20.47 15.50 7.97
C GLN A 66 19.81 14.80 6.78
N LEU A 67 20.47 13.80 6.20
CA LEU A 67 19.92 13.00 5.10
C LEU A 67 18.67 12.22 5.55
N LYS A 68 18.72 11.55 6.72
CA LYS A 68 17.57 10.86 7.32
C LYS A 68 16.37 11.80 7.47
N VAL A 69 16.57 12.96 8.09
CA VAL A 69 15.51 13.97 8.28
C VAL A 69 14.95 14.48 6.93
N PHE A 70 15.84 14.77 5.98
CA PHE A 70 15.44 15.22 4.64
C PHE A 70 14.59 14.17 3.92
N LEU A 71 14.98 12.91 3.98
CA LEU A 71 14.28 11.81 3.32
C LEU A 71 12.92 11.52 3.95
N VAL A 72 12.77 11.54 5.27
CA VAL A 72 11.45 11.42 5.92
C VAL A 72 10.50 12.50 5.40
N ARG A 73 10.97 13.76 5.36
CA ARG A 73 10.15 14.86 4.84
C ARG A 73 9.78 14.62 3.38
N ARG A 74 10.73 14.14 2.57
CA ARG A 74 10.50 13.88 1.15
C ARG A 74 9.53 12.71 0.94
N LEU A 75 9.67 11.61 1.67
CA LEU A 75 8.77 10.45 1.65
C LEU A 75 7.35 10.83 2.06
N ASN A 76 7.19 11.79 2.97
CA ASN A 76 5.87 12.27 3.38
C ASN A 76 5.20 13.17 2.34
N ASN A 77 5.98 13.97 1.61
CA ASN A 77 5.42 14.94 0.67
C ASN A 77 5.31 14.42 -0.76
N ALA A 78 6.29 13.63 -1.21
CA ALA A 78 6.41 13.17 -2.59
C ALA A 78 5.75 11.80 -2.83
N TRP A 79 5.43 11.07 -1.76
CA TRP A 79 4.80 9.74 -1.85
C TRP A 79 3.43 9.71 -1.17
N PRO A 80 2.42 10.40 -1.75
CA PRO A 80 1.07 10.41 -1.21
C PRO A 80 0.45 9.01 -1.27
N ILE A 81 -0.25 8.63 -0.20
CA ILE A 81 -0.98 7.36 -0.12
C ILE A 81 -2.43 7.61 -0.47
N SER A 82 -2.86 7.06 -1.62
CA SER A 82 -4.26 7.10 -2.07
C SER A 82 -5.11 6.04 -1.37
N ASP A 83 -6.44 6.14 -1.55
CA ASP A 83 -7.40 5.20 -0.98
C ASP A 83 -7.24 3.78 -1.56
N GLU A 84 -6.82 3.64 -2.82
CA GLU A 84 -6.58 2.34 -3.44
C GLU A 84 -5.42 1.59 -2.77
N HIS A 85 -4.35 2.31 -2.38
CA HIS A 85 -3.25 1.74 -1.61
C HIS A 85 -3.76 1.19 -0.27
N ARG A 86 -4.57 1.99 0.43
CA ARG A 86 -5.16 1.62 1.74
C ARG A 86 -6.05 0.41 1.61
N LEU A 87 -6.91 0.43 0.61
CA LEU A 87 -7.84 -0.64 0.35
C LEU A 87 -7.10 -1.94 0.00
N ALA A 88 -6.12 -1.88 -0.89
CA ALA A 88 -5.31 -3.03 -1.27
C ALA A 88 -4.58 -3.62 -0.07
N THR A 89 -4.01 -2.79 0.81
CA THR A 89 -3.35 -3.25 2.04
C THR A 89 -4.34 -3.89 3.00
N ILE A 90 -5.49 -3.26 3.28
CA ILE A 90 -6.50 -3.77 4.24
C ILE A 90 -7.14 -5.09 3.77
N LEU A 91 -7.39 -5.22 2.47
CA LEU A 91 -7.99 -6.43 1.89
C LEU A 91 -7.00 -7.60 1.83
N HIS A 92 -5.70 -7.33 1.90
CA HIS A 92 -4.70 -8.38 1.77
C HIS A 92 -4.63 -9.24 3.05
N PRO A 93 -4.76 -10.58 2.97
CA PRO A 93 -4.84 -11.45 4.14
C PRO A 93 -3.65 -11.34 5.11
N LYS A 94 -2.45 -11.08 4.57
CA LYS A 94 -1.21 -10.90 5.35
C LYS A 94 -1.28 -9.70 6.31
N PHE A 95 -2.09 -8.71 5.99
CA PHE A 95 -2.15 -7.43 6.71
C PHE A 95 -3.44 -7.25 7.50
N LYS A 96 -4.17 -8.34 7.81
CA LYS A 96 -5.37 -8.28 8.68
C LYS A 96 -5.13 -7.63 10.05
N LYS A 97 -3.90 -7.72 10.55
CA LYS A 97 -3.47 -7.12 11.83
C LYS A 97 -2.79 -5.76 11.66
N PHE A 98 -2.73 -5.23 10.44
CA PHE A 98 -2.14 -3.91 10.21
C PHE A 98 -3.01 -2.87 10.90
N GLU A 99 -2.42 -2.17 11.87
CA GLU A 99 -3.10 -1.13 12.63
C GLU A 99 -3.32 0.08 11.73
N CYS A 100 -4.47 0.12 11.08
CA CYS A 100 -4.98 1.31 10.42
C CYS A 100 -5.80 2.10 11.44
N SER A 101 -5.74 3.43 11.41
CA SER A 101 -6.57 4.22 12.31
C SER A 101 -8.06 3.93 12.05
N PRO A 102 -8.94 4.06 13.06
CA PRO A 102 -10.38 3.83 12.89
C PRO A 102 -10.98 4.66 11.74
N ASP A 103 -10.48 5.89 11.57
CA ASP A 103 -10.89 6.81 10.51
C ASP A 103 -10.48 6.31 9.12
N GLU A 104 -9.25 5.83 8.96
CA GLU A 104 -8.75 5.29 7.69
C GLU A 104 -9.45 3.99 7.27
N LYS A 105 -9.78 3.15 8.25
CA LYS A 105 -10.58 1.94 8.02
C LYS A 105 -12.00 2.31 7.58
N GLY A 106 -12.60 3.31 8.22
CA GLY A 106 -13.91 3.84 7.84
C GLY A 106 -13.94 4.37 6.41
N LYS A 107 -12.93 5.17 6.02
CA LYS A 107 -12.76 5.68 4.64
C LYS A 107 -12.67 4.56 3.62
N SER A 108 -11.84 3.54 3.88
CA SER A 108 -11.65 2.40 2.97
C SER A 108 -12.94 1.60 2.77
N ILE A 109 -13.72 1.41 3.84
CA ILE A 109 -15.05 0.76 3.78
C ILE A 109 -16.05 1.60 2.98
N ASN A 110 -16.03 2.92 3.14
CA ASN A 110 -16.93 3.82 2.40
C ASN A 110 -16.61 3.83 0.90
N VAL A 111 -15.33 3.80 0.53
CA VAL A 111 -14.88 3.65 -0.86
C VAL A 111 -15.41 2.34 -1.44
N LEU A 112 -15.23 1.20 -0.75
CA LEU A 112 -15.81 -0.08 -1.17
C LEU A 112 -17.32 -0.02 -1.38
N LYS A 113 -18.06 0.51 -0.40
CA LYS A 113 -19.53 0.65 -0.48
C LYS A 113 -19.93 1.48 -1.70
N SER A 114 -19.25 2.60 -1.94
CA SER A 114 -19.54 3.45 -3.09
C SER A 114 -19.28 2.75 -4.43
N GLN A 115 -18.22 1.93 -4.51
CA GLN A 115 -17.91 1.14 -5.70
C GLN A 115 -18.96 0.06 -5.95
N PHE A 116 -19.38 -0.67 -4.91
CA PHE A 116 -20.45 -1.67 -5.04
C PHE A 116 -21.79 -1.06 -5.47
N GLN A 117 -22.15 0.11 -4.93
CA GLN A 117 -23.38 0.81 -5.32
C GLN A 117 -23.35 1.26 -6.80
N LYS A 118 -22.22 1.79 -7.27
CA LYS A 118 -22.02 2.16 -8.68
C LYS A 118 -22.17 0.98 -9.65
N HIS A 119 -21.83 -0.23 -9.22
CA HIS A 119 -21.94 -1.42 -10.06
C HIS A 119 -23.32 -2.10 -9.96
N GLN A 120 -24.04 -1.93 -8.85
CA GLN A 120 -25.42 -2.41 -8.72
C GLN A 120 -26.41 -1.63 -9.60
N THR A 121 -26.17 -0.34 -9.84
CA THR A 121 -27.00 0.47 -10.74
C THR A 121 -26.84 0.09 -12.22
N ILE A 122 -25.77 -0.61 -12.61
CA ILE A 122 -25.51 -1.00 -14.00
C ILE A 122 -26.14 -2.38 -14.34
N ILE A 123 -26.39 -3.25 -13.34
CA ILE A 123 -26.94 -4.61 -13.53
C ILE A 123 -28.48 -4.65 -13.36
N SER A 124 -29.18 -3.53 -13.53
CA SER A 124 -30.65 -3.53 -13.54
C SER A 124 -31.25 -3.23 -14.92
N PRO A 125 -31.27 -4.19 -15.86
CA PRO A 125 -32.44 -4.45 -16.67
C PRO A 125 -33.32 -5.46 -15.91
N SER A 126 -34.44 -4.97 -15.39
CA SER A 126 -35.67 -5.69 -15.02
C SER A 126 -35.73 -7.19 -15.38
N CYS A 127 -35.18 -8.05 -14.52
CA CYS A 127 -35.50 -9.47 -14.53
C CYS A 127 -36.77 -9.71 -13.70
N THR A 128 -37.90 -9.91 -14.38
CA THR A 128 -39.12 -10.44 -13.76
C THR A 128 -38.85 -11.85 -13.24
N ASN A 129 -38.59 -11.99 -11.95
CA ASN A 129 -38.48 -13.28 -11.28
C ASN A 129 -39.89 -13.86 -11.07
N SER A 130 -40.33 -14.78 -11.93
CA SER A 130 -41.46 -15.65 -11.59
C SER A 130 -40.98 -16.74 -10.64
N LEU A 131 -41.29 -16.62 -9.35
CA LEU A 131 -41.11 -17.69 -8.37
C LEU A 131 -42.08 -18.84 -8.69
N VAL A 132 -41.56 -19.96 -9.20
CA VAL A 132 -42.28 -21.23 -9.18
C VAL A 132 -41.79 -22.01 -7.97
N SER A 133 -42.63 -22.10 -6.96
CA SER A 133 -42.41 -22.90 -5.76
C SER A 133 -42.57 -24.37 -6.12
N ASN A 134 -41.48 -25.12 -6.21
CA ASN A 134 -41.55 -26.58 -6.27
C ASN A 134 -41.27 -27.13 -4.87
N ARG A 135 -42.27 -27.81 -4.30
CA ARG A 135 -42.18 -28.47 -2.99
C ARG A 135 -41.16 -29.61 -3.08
N GLY A 136 -40.00 -29.43 -2.47
CA GLY A 136 -38.95 -30.43 -2.35
C GLY A 136 -37.58 -29.77 -2.48
N GLY A 137 -36.94 -29.51 -1.33
CA GLY A 137 -35.83 -28.57 -1.21
C GLY A 137 -34.67 -28.82 -2.16
N THR A 138 -34.38 -27.81 -2.99
CA THR A 138 -33.05 -27.36 -3.45
C THR A 138 -33.27 -26.07 -4.25
N LEU A 139 -32.76 -24.93 -3.77
CA LEU A 139 -32.75 -23.68 -4.55
C LEU A 139 -31.63 -23.77 -5.59
N THR A 140 -31.98 -24.08 -6.84
CA THR A 140 -31.06 -24.00 -7.97
C THR A 140 -31.26 -22.66 -8.69
N LEU A 141 -30.25 -21.79 -8.65
CA LEU A 141 -30.22 -20.56 -9.42
C LEU A 141 -29.79 -20.90 -10.86
N PHE A 142 -30.74 -20.99 -11.78
CA PHE A 142 -30.44 -21.12 -13.21
C PHE A 142 -30.28 -19.74 -13.86
N CYS A 143 -29.05 -19.35 -14.18
CA CYS A 143 -28.80 -18.27 -15.14
C CYS A 143 -28.82 -18.83 -16.56
N PHE A 144 -29.91 -18.59 -17.30
CA PHE A 144 -29.96 -18.83 -18.74
C PHE A 144 -29.48 -17.58 -19.48
N ASN A 145 -28.26 -17.60 -20.01
CA ASN A 145 -27.84 -16.66 -21.04
C ASN A 145 -28.36 -17.17 -22.39
N LYS A 146 -29.45 -16.59 -22.89
CA LYS A 146 -29.91 -16.83 -24.27
C LYS A 146 -29.26 -15.79 -25.19
N VAL A 147 -28.16 -16.18 -25.83
CA VAL A 147 -27.56 -15.41 -26.93
C VAL A 147 -28.41 -15.66 -28.18
N LYS A 148 -28.87 -14.60 -28.84
CA LYS A 148 -29.40 -14.63 -30.20
C LYS A 148 -28.31 -14.22 -31.16
#